data_AF-A0A1G2SMY0-F1
#
_entry.id   AF-A0A1G2SMY0-F1
#
_cell.length_a   1.000
_cell.length_b   1.000
_cell.length_c   1.000
_cell.angle_alpha   90.00
_cell.angle_beta   90.00
_cell.angle_gamma   90.00
#
_symmetry.space_group_name_H-M   'P 1'
#
loop_
_entity.id
_entity.type
_entity.pdbx_description
1 polymer ?
#
loop_
_entity_poly.entity_id
_entity_poly.type
_entity_poly.pdbx_seq_one_letter_code
_entity_poly.pdbx_strand_id
1 'polypeptide(L)'
;MQASVLFKEWLWRYERHLSSLALVLGFIVDSLTLRRVDLLLENVVLVSYLGIAGAGIVLMHLHGAQKICGALVATASPLVPIAMQFAFGGLFSAFFIFYTRSAALGESWLFLVFLLALLIGNERFRARYTRLSFQVTIFFIALFSFFIFSVPVVVKTMGTLIFLLSGAVSLAVISFLVYLLRLIIPDNVHRAWKHIWRGIGGAYLVINLLYFANMIPPIPLALKDAGIYHGVTRTTDGTYEVLDEKRSLVELIKPYHTIHVVPGEPVYAWSAVFAPTKLSTTVLHRWQYFDEQKDSWVTTTQIPFSVSGGRDGGYRGYSYKTALTQGKWRVDVVTPGGQVVGRMKFTVHYVDTSPELHREAR
;
A
#
# COMPACT_ATOMS: atom_id res chain seq x y z
N MET A 1 -27.05 -9.60 37.35
CA MET A 1 -26.76 -8.15 37.44
C MET A 1 -25.34 -7.86 37.94
N GLN A 2 -24.85 -8.53 39.01
CA GLN A 2 -23.46 -8.37 39.47
C GLN A 2 -22.40 -8.85 38.47
N ALA A 3 -22.62 -9.97 37.77
CA ALA A 3 -21.67 -10.49 36.77
C ALA A 3 -21.45 -9.54 35.58
N SER A 4 -22.51 -8.84 35.12
CA SER A 4 -22.40 -7.84 34.04
C SER A 4 -21.71 -6.55 34.48
N VAL A 5 -21.77 -6.22 35.77
CA VAL A 5 -21.08 -5.05 36.36
C VAL A 5 -19.60 -5.37 36.55
N LEU A 6 -19.28 -6.53 37.13
CA LEU A 6 -17.90 -7.00 37.29
C LEU A 6 -17.20 -7.20 35.93
N PHE A 7 -17.91 -7.73 34.93
CA PHE A 7 -17.38 -7.84 33.57
C PHE A 7 -17.09 -6.46 32.97
N LYS A 8 -18.00 -5.47 33.12
CA LYS A 8 -17.78 -4.09 32.67
C LYS A 8 -16.59 -3.43 33.37
N GLU A 9 -16.44 -3.60 34.68
CA GLU A 9 -15.34 -3.05 35.47
C GLU A 9 -13.99 -3.69 35.12
N TRP A 10 -13.95 -5.00 34.92
CA TRP A 10 -12.76 -5.72 34.48
C TRP A 10 -12.33 -5.31 33.06
N LEU A 11 -13.30 -5.20 32.13
CA LEU A 11 -13.04 -4.74 30.76
C LEU A 11 -12.47 -3.33 30.76
N TRP A 12 -13.03 -2.42 31.55
CA TRP A 12 -12.51 -1.05 31.69
C TRP A 12 -11.10 -0.99 32.27
N ARG A 13 -10.77 -1.89 33.21
CA ARG A 13 -9.47 -1.91 33.90
C ARG A 13 -8.32 -2.42 33.02
N TYR A 14 -8.58 -3.42 32.17
CA TYR A 14 -7.57 -4.02 31.28
C TYR A 14 -7.67 -3.60 29.82
N GLU A 15 -8.67 -2.80 29.49
CA GLU A 15 -9.03 -2.35 28.15
C GLU A 15 -7.86 -1.83 27.31
N ARG A 16 -7.02 -0.97 27.90
CA ARG A 16 -5.91 -0.32 27.23
C ARG A 16 -4.81 -1.31 26.86
N HIS A 17 -4.59 -2.31 27.72
CA HIS A 17 -3.62 -3.36 27.46
C HIS A 17 -4.17 -4.40 26.48
N LEU A 18 -5.45 -4.77 26.58
CA LEU A 18 -6.09 -5.68 25.64
C LEU A 18 -6.16 -5.10 24.22
N SER A 19 -6.47 -3.81 24.09
CA SER A 19 -6.58 -3.14 22.80
C SER A 19 -5.24 -3.00 22.10
N SER A 20 -4.20 -2.60 22.83
CA SER A 20 -2.83 -2.56 22.33
C SER A 20 -2.31 -3.96 21.95
N LEU A 21 -2.60 -4.98 22.77
CA LEU A 21 -2.25 -6.37 22.47
C LEU A 21 -3.00 -6.88 21.21
N ALA A 22 -4.29 -6.58 21.07
CA ALA A 22 -5.09 -6.97 19.92
C ALA A 22 -4.60 -6.32 18.62
N LEU A 23 -4.11 -5.08 18.68
CA LEU A 23 -3.51 -4.41 17.52
C LEU A 23 -2.20 -5.07 17.11
N VAL A 24 -1.32 -5.38 18.07
CA VAL A 24 -0.03 -6.05 17.79
C VAL A 24 -0.27 -7.47 17.28
N LEU A 25 -1.16 -8.24 17.92
CA LEU A 25 -1.53 -9.58 17.48
C LEU A 25 -2.20 -9.55 16.11
N GLY A 26 -3.11 -8.61 15.87
CA GLY A 26 -3.73 -8.38 14.57
C GLY A 26 -2.69 -8.10 13.50
N PHE A 27 -1.74 -7.20 13.76
CA PHE A 27 -0.64 -6.91 12.84
C PHE A 27 0.25 -8.12 12.57
N ILE A 28 0.57 -8.93 13.59
CA ILE A 28 1.34 -10.17 13.41
C ILE A 28 0.57 -11.16 12.55
N VAL A 29 -0.71 -11.38 12.85
CA VAL A 29 -1.59 -12.27 12.09
C VAL A 29 -1.70 -11.78 10.65
N ASP A 30 -1.95 -10.49 10.42
CA ASP A 30 -2.04 -9.89 9.10
C ASP A 30 -0.74 -10.07 8.32
N SER A 31 0.41 -9.84 8.96
CA SER A 31 1.72 -10.04 8.32
C SER A 31 1.95 -11.48 7.88
N LEU A 32 1.45 -12.46 8.64
CA LEU A 32 1.59 -13.89 8.34
C LEU A 32 0.54 -14.42 7.35
N THR A 33 -0.68 -13.89 7.41
CA THR A 33 -1.85 -14.39 6.66
C THR A 33 -2.07 -13.66 5.35
N LEU A 34 -1.85 -12.35 5.30
CA LEU A 34 -2.02 -11.56 4.09
C LEU A 34 -0.76 -11.68 3.24
N ARG A 35 -0.91 -12.31 2.08
CA ARG A 35 0.15 -12.56 1.11
C ARG A 35 -0.05 -11.74 -0.16
N ARG A 36 -1.29 -11.62 -0.64
CA ARG A 36 -1.65 -10.94 -1.90
C ARG A 36 -3.07 -10.39 -1.93
N VAL A 37 -3.13 -9.14 -2.36
CA VAL A 37 -4.36 -8.39 -2.61
C VAL A 37 -5.35 -9.10 -3.56
N ASP A 38 -4.87 -9.95 -4.48
CA ASP A 38 -5.73 -10.60 -5.48
C ASP A 38 -6.33 -11.94 -5.02
N LEU A 39 -6.00 -12.39 -3.81
CA LEU A 39 -6.61 -13.59 -3.25
C LEU A 39 -8.03 -13.29 -2.76
N LEU A 40 -8.95 -14.21 -3.08
CA LEU A 40 -10.36 -14.09 -2.68
C LEU A 40 -10.50 -14.05 -1.17
N LEU A 41 -9.74 -14.89 -0.45
CA LEU A 41 -9.76 -14.93 1.02
C LEU A 41 -9.37 -13.58 1.64
N GLU A 42 -8.34 -12.92 1.12
CA GLU A 42 -7.89 -11.63 1.64
C GLU A 42 -8.92 -10.52 1.39
N ASN A 43 -9.51 -10.50 0.19
CA ASN A 43 -10.63 -9.59 -0.09
C ASN A 43 -11.83 -9.86 0.82
N VAL A 44 -12.17 -11.13 1.09
CA VAL A 44 -13.26 -11.49 2.03
C VAL A 44 -12.94 -10.98 3.44
N VAL A 45 -11.70 -11.12 3.91
CA VAL A 45 -11.28 -10.60 5.22
C VAL A 45 -11.42 -9.07 5.27
N LEU A 46 -10.93 -8.34 4.28
CA LEU A 46 -11.07 -6.87 4.23
C LEU A 46 -12.53 -6.43 4.16
N VAL A 47 -13.34 -7.09 3.33
CA VAL A 47 -14.79 -6.82 3.24
C VAL A 47 -15.48 -7.15 4.56
N SER A 48 -15.06 -8.18 5.28
CA SER A 48 -15.60 -8.51 6.60
C SER A 48 -15.28 -7.42 7.62
N TYR A 49 -14.07 -6.86 7.62
CA TYR A 49 -13.71 -5.72 8.46
C TYR A 49 -14.49 -4.46 8.09
N LEU A 50 -14.66 -4.16 6.80
CA LEU A 50 -15.52 -3.05 6.36
C LEU A 50 -16.98 -3.26 6.81
N GLY A 51 -17.48 -4.49 6.72
CA GLY A 51 -18.81 -4.87 7.21
C GLY A 51 -18.96 -4.65 8.72
N ILE A 52 -18.01 -5.14 9.51
CA ILE A 52 -17.99 -4.98 10.97
C ILE A 52 -17.92 -3.49 11.35
N ALA A 53 -17.04 -2.72 10.70
CA ALA A 53 -16.91 -1.29 10.95
C ALA A 53 -18.20 -0.52 10.58
N GLY A 54 -18.75 -0.76 9.38
CA GLY A 54 -19.97 -0.09 8.92
C GLY A 54 -21.20 -0.45 9.76
N ALA A 55 -21.39 -1.74 10.07
CA ALA A 55 -22.46 -2.19 10.97
C ALA A 55 -22.28 -1.62 12.38
N GLY A 56 -21.04 -1.57 12.89
CA GLY A 56 -20.73 -0.97 14.19
C GLY A 56 -21.12 0.50 14.28
N ILE A 57 -20.85 1.29 13.23
CA ILE A 57 -21.26 2.70 13.16
C ILE A 57 -22.78 2.82 13.26
N VAL A 58 -23.51 2.01 12.49
CA VAL A 58 -24.99 2.02 12.49
C VAL A 58 -25.54 1.60 13.85
N LEU A 59 -25.04 0.50 14.42
CA LEU A 59 -25.49 -0.03 15.71
C LEU A 59 -25.21 0.93 16.87
N MET A 60 -24.04 1.56 16.91
CA MET A 60 -23.68 2.50 17.96
C MET A 60 -24.62 3.71 17.97
N HIS A 61 -24.98 4.21 16.80
CA HIS A 61 -25.89 5.34 16.66
C HIS A 61 -27.37 4.98 16.86
N LEU A 62 -27.80 3.78 16.47
CA LEU A 62 -29.12 3.25 16.78
C LEU A 62 -29.33 3.11 18.29
N HIS A 63 -28.34 2.58 19.01
CA HIS A 63 -28.39 2.44 20.46
C HIS A 63 -28.39 3.81 21.15
N GLY A 64 -27.51 4.72 20.71
CA GLY A 64 -27.46 6.09 21.25
C GLY A 64 -28.73 6.90 21.02
N ALA A 65 -29.47 6.61 19.94
CA ALA A 65 -30.77 7.23 19.64
C ALA A 65 -31.96 6.51 20.29
N GLN A 66 -31.73 5.51 21.16
CA GLN A 66 -32.77 4.71 21.82
C GLN A 66 -33.75 4.02 20.85
N LYS A 67 -33.34 3.80 19.58
CA LYS A 67 -34.16 3.12 18.57
C LYS A 67 -34.14 1.61 18.70
N ILE A 68 -33.12 1.07 19.35
CA ILE A 68 -33.00 -0.36 19.67
C ILE A 68 -32.84 -0.51 21.18
N CYS A 69 -33.80 -1.20 21.80
CA CYS A 69 -33.87 -1.41 23.24
C CYS A 69 -34.04 -2.91 23.53
N GLY A 70 -33.21 -3.47 24.41
CA GLY A 70 -33.25 -4.88 24.78
C GLY A 70 -32.01 -5.32 25.58
N ALA A 71 -32.15 -6.37 26.40
CA ALA A 71 -31.07 -6.86 27.25
C ALA A 71 -29.84 -7.33 26.45
N LEU A 72 -30.07 -7.91 25.28
CA LEU A 72 -29.01 -8.37 24.37
C LEU A 72 -28.22 -7.19 23.78
N VAL A 73 -28.93 -6.13 23.35
CA VAL A 73 -28.32 -4.89 22.83
C VAL A 73 -27.54 -4.16 23.93
N ALA A 74 -28.08 -4.09 25.14
CA ALA A 74 -27.41 -3.46 26.29
C ALA A 74 -26.14 -4.21 26.71
N THR A 75 -26.11 -5.54 26.52
CA THR A 75 -24.94 -6.38 26.78
C THR A 75 -23.89 -6.27 25.68
N ALA A 76 -24.33 -6.17 24.41
CA ALA A 76 -23.43 -6.09 23.25
C ALA A 76 -22.89 -4.68 22.97
N SER A 77 -23.59 -3.62 23.38
CA SER A 77 -23.20 -2.22 23.10
C SER A 77 -21.75 -1.87 23.47
N PRO A 78 -21.22 -2.29 24.65
CA PRO A 78 -19.81 -2.03 25.00
C PRO A 78 -18.80 -2.72 24.07
N LEU A 79 -19.20 -3.81 23.39
CA LEU A 79 -18.34 -4.56 22.47
C LEU A 79 -18.26 -3.89 21.10
N VAL A 80 -19.25 -3.06 20.71
CA VAL A 80 -19.31 -2.44 19.38
C VAL A 80 -18.11 -1.54 19.09
N PRO A 81 -17.70 -0.60 19.98
CA PRO A 81 -16.50 0.20 19.77
C PRO A 81 -15.22 -0.64 19.67
N ILE A 82 -15.13 -1.72 20.44
CA ILE A 82 -13.99 -2.65 20.43
C ILE A 82 -13.92 -3.38 19.08
N ALA A 83 -15.05 -3.88 18.59
CA ALA A 83 -15.16 -4.54 17.29
C ALA A 83 -14.81 -3.59 16.13
N MET A 84 -15.30 -2.35 16.17
CA MET A 84 -14.94 -1.32 15.18
C MET A 84 -13.44 -1.02 15.22
N GLN A 85 -12.87 -0.86 16.40
CA GLN A 85 -11.45 -0.59 16.58
C GLN A 85 -10.59 -1.74 16.05
N PHE A 86 -10.97 -2.98 16.33
CA PHE A 86 -10.32 -4.17 15.77
C PHE A 86 -10.41 -4.17 14.23
N ALA A 87 -11.59 -3.92 13.68
CA ALA A 87 -11.80 -3.87 12.23
C ALA A 87 -10.97 -2.76 11.55
N PHE A 88 -10.97 -1.53 12.09
CA PHE A 88 -10.13 -0.44 11.58
C PHE A 88 -8.64 -0.75 11.72
N GLY A 89 -8.23 -1.34 12.85
CA GLY A 89 -6.86 -1.78 13.08
C GLY A 89 -6.41 -2.78 12.01
N GLY A 90 -7.19 -3.83 11.79
CA GLY A 90 -6.93 -4.84 10.75
C GLY A 90 -6.92 -4.26 9.34
N LEU A 91 -7.83 -3.34 9.01
CA LEU A 91 -7.84 -2.65 7.71
C LEU A 91 -6.56 -1.84 7.48
N PHE A 92 -6.19 -0.95 8.41
CA PHE A 92 -5.01 -0.10 8.25
C PHE A 92 -3.71 -0.90 8.33
N SER A 93 -3.68 -1.97 9.13
CA SER A 93 -2.59 -2.94 9.19
C SER A 93 -2.40 -3.63 7.84
N ALA A 94 -3.47 -4.21 7.29
CA ALA A 94 -3.46 -4.86 5.99
C ALA A 94 -2.99 -3.91 4.87
N PHE A 95 -3.54 -2.69 4.81
CA PHE A 95 -3.10 -1.70 3.85
C PHE A 95 -1.61 -1.42 4.03
N PHE A 96 -1.16 -1.07 5.23
CA PHE A 96 0.25 -0.79 5.51
C PHE A 96 1.18 -1.92 5.05
N ILE A 97 0.81 -3.19 5.31
CA ILE A 97 1.57 -4.36 4.86
C ILE A 97 1.62 -4.46 3.33
N PHE A 98 0.49 -4.27 2.63
CA PHE A 98 0.48 -4.29 1.17
C PHE A 98 1.31 -3.15 0.56
N TYR A 99 1.22 -1.95 1.12
CA TYR A 99 1.97 -0.79 0.65
C TYR A 99 3.48 -0.96 0.90
N THR A 100 3.90 -1.42 2.08
CA THR A 100 5.32 -1.64 2.38
C THR A 100 5.96 -2.71 1.48
N ARG A 101 5.21 -3.76 1.13
CA ARG A 101 5.66 -4.82 0.22
C ARG A 101 5.74 -4.39 -1.25
N SER A 102 5.15 -3.26 -1.63
CA SER A 102 5.14 -2.76 -3.02
C SER A 102 6.46 -2.10 -3.48
N ALA A 103 7.50 -2.12 -2.63
CA ALA A 103 8.92 -1.84 -2.95
C ALA A 103 9.29 -0.42 -3.43
N ALA A 104 8.36 0.53 -3.36
CA ALA A 104 8.64 1.97 -3.50
C ALA A 104 8.63 2.71 -2.14
N LEU A 105 9.26 2.13 -1.11
CA LEU A 105 9.30 2.72 0.25
C LEU A 105 9.80 4.18 0.26
N GLY A 106 10.78 4.48 -0.59
CA GLY A 106 11.37 5.83 -0.69
C GLY A 106 10.44 6.88 -1.30
N GLU A 107 9.59 6.50 -2.25
CA GLU A 107 8.67 7.44 -2.92
C GLU A 107 7.33 7.55 -2.18
N SER A 108 6.91 6.47 -1.52
CA SER A 108 5.60 6.38 -0.85
C SER A 108 5.65 6.64 0.66
N TRP A 109 6.76 7.18 1.17
CA TRP A 109 7.01 7.31 2.60
C TRP A 109 5.94 8.14 3.32
N LEU A 110 5.45 9.23 2.70
CA LEU A 110 4.47 10.10 3.33
C LEU A 110 3.11 9.41 3.48
N PHE A 111 2.71 8.64 2.48
CA PHE A 111 1.50 7.83 2.54
C PHE A 111 1.62 6.67 3.55
N LEU A 112 2.81 6.05 3.66
CA LEU A 112 3.09 5.05 4.69
C LEU A 112 3.03 5.64 6.10
N VAL A 113 3.59 6.82 6.31
CA VAL A 113 3.49 7.56 7.59
C VAL A 113 2.04 7.91 7.88
N PHE A 114 1.25 8.31 6.88
CA PHE A 114 -0.17 8.57 7.02
C PHE A 114 -0.94 7.32 7.49
N LEU A 115 -0.72 6.16 6.86
CA LEU A 115 -1.34 4.90 7.30
C LEU A 115 -0.87 4.46 8.69
N LEU A 116 0.43 4.60 8.98
CA LEU A 116 0.98 4.29 10.29
C LEU A 116 0.38 5.19 11.39
N ALA A 117 0.18 6.48 11.09
CA ALA A 117 -0.48 7.42 11.99
C ALA A 117 -1.94 7.04 12.24
N LEU A 118 -2.66 6.53 11.24
CA LEU A 118 -4.02 5.99 11.42
C LEU A 118 -4.01 4.70 12.25
N LEU A 119 -3.07 3.79 12.00
CA LEU A 119 -2.91 2.55 12.74
C LEU A 119 -2.61 2.81 14.22
N ILE A 120 -1.59 3.62 14.52
CA ILE A 120 -1.23 4.02 15.89
C ILE A 120 -2.33 4.88 16.52
N GLY A 121 -2.92 5.77 15.72
CA GLY A 121 -3.99 6.67 16.14
C GLY A 121 -5.26 5.92 16.53
N ASN A 122 -5.56 4.81 15.87
CA ASN A 122 -6.72 3.96 16.16
C ASN A 122 -6.85 3.62 17.65
N GLU A 123 -5.71 3.34 18.31
CA GLU A 123 -5.64 3.08 19.76
C GLU A 123 -5.94 4.33 20.61
N ARG A 124 -5.41 5.48 20.21
CA ARG A 124 -5.51 6.73 20.99
C ARG A 124 -6.82 7.48 20.76
N PHE A 125 -7.56 7.18 19.70
CA PHE A 125 -8.78 7.90 19.31
C PHE A 125 -10.07 7.28 19.85
N ARG A 126 -10.00 6.33 20.79
CA ARG A 126 -11.17 5.66 21.39
C ARG A 126 -12.27 6.61 21.86
N ALA A 127 -11.92 7.69 22.56
CA ALA A 127 -12.89 8.71 22.99
C ALA A 127 -13.55 9.47 21.82
N ARG A 128 -12.84 9.60 20.68
CA ARG A 128 -13.33 10.28 19.47
C ARG A 128 -14.17 9.38 18.57
N TYR A 129 -14.05 8.05 18.71
CA TYR A 129 -14.94 7.09 18.05
C TYR A 129 -16.39 7.18 18.52
N THR A 130 -16.72 8.05 19.49
CA THR A 130 -18.12 8.41 19.81
C THR A 130 -18.72 9.43 18.83
N ARG A 131 -17.88 10.18 18.11
CA ARG A 131 -18.32 11.25 17.19
C ARG A 131 -18.56 10.66 15.81
N LEU A 132 -19.80 10.78 15.34
CA LEU A 132 -20.24 10.32 14.02
C LEU A 132 -19.31 10.81 12.89
N SER A 133 -18.97 12.09 12.89
CA SER A 133 -18.13 12.68 11.83
C SER A 133 -16.75 12.03 11.76
N PHE A 134 -16.17 11.66 12.90
CA PHE A 134 -14.86 11.02 12.96
C PHE A 134 -14.94 9.58 12.46
N GLN A 135 -15.94 8.80 12.92
CA GLN A 135 -16.19 7.45 12.45
C GLN A 135 -16.38 7.38 10.92
N VAL A 136 -17.24 8.25 10.37
CA VAL A 136 -17.52 8.31 8.93
C VAL A 136 -16.28 8.72 8.14
N THR A 137 -15.45 9.62 8.67
CA THR A 137 -14.20 10.03 8.02
C THR A 137 -13.18 8.89 7.96
N ILE A 138 -12.95 8.19 9.09
CA ILE A 138 -12.04 7.03 9.13
C ILE A 138 -12.56 5.91 8.24
N PHE A 139 -13.86 5.65 8.28
CA PHE A 139 -14.49 4.66 7.42
C PHE A 139 -14.34 5.00 5.94
N PHE A 140 -14.49 6.28 5.57
CA PHE A 140 -14.22 6.73 4.21
C PHE A 140 -12.76 6.53 3.78
N ILE A 141 -11.79 6.84 4.65
CA ILE A 141 -10.37 6.59 4.35
C ILE A 141 -10.12 5.09 4.12
N ALA A 142 -10.72 4.24 4.95
CA ALA A 142 -10.60 2.79 4.80
C ALA A 142 -11.28 2.27 3.52
N LEU A 143 -12.48 2.78 3.19
CA LEU A 143 -13.18 2.46 1.94
C LEU A 143 -12.37 2.89 0.71
N PHE A 144 -11.86 4.12 0.68
CA PHE A 144 -11.10 4.62 -0.45
C PHE A 144 -9.80 3.82 -0.61
N SER A 145 -9.09 3.56 0.49
CA SER A 145 -7.90 2.68 0.48
C SER A 145 -8.23 1.29 -0.06
N PHE A 146 -9.33 0.66 0.38
CA PHE A 146 -9.80 -0.62 -0.13
C PHE A 146 -10.09 -0.58 -1.63
N PHE A 147 -10.85 0.40 -2.12
CA PHE A 147 -11.21 0.48 -3.53
C PHE A 147 -10.02 0.83 -4.44
N ILE A 148 -8.98 1.51 -3.94
CA ILE A 148 -7.71 1.69 -4.66
C ILE A 148 -7.08 0.34 -4.98
N PHE A 149 -7.20 -0.66 -4.10
CA PHE A 149 -6.74 -2.03 -4.35
C PHE A 149 -7.72 -2.84 -5.19
N SER A 150 -8.98 -2.90 -4.80
CA SER A 150 -9.92 -3.89 -5.32
C SER A 150 -10.43 -3.55 -6.72
N VAL A 151 -10.61 -2.26 -7.06
CA VAL A 151 -11.13 -1.88 -8.39
C VAL A 151 -10.14 -2.26 -9.51
N PRO A 152 -8.82 -1.96 -9.43
CA PRO A 152 -7.86 -2.44 -10.42
C PRO A 152 -7.82 -3.97 -10.57
N VAL A 153 -8.03 -4.72 -9.48
CA VAL A 153 -8.07 -6.19 -9.51
C VAL A 153 -9.31 -6.70 -10.26
N VAL A 154 -10.47 -6.08 -10.03
CA VAL A 154 -11.74 -6.45 -10.69
C VAL A 154 -11.74 -6.04 -12.16
N VAL A 155 -11.34 -4.80 -12.46
CA VAL A 155 -11.32 -4.24 -13.82
C VAL A 155 -10.13 -4.77 -14.63
N LYS A 156 -9.08 -5.28 -13.96
CA LYS A 156 -7.84 -5.84 -14.54
C LYS A 156 -6.96 -4.82 -15.25
N THR A 157 -7.18 -3.53 -15.01
CA THR A 157 -6.41 -2.42 -15.55
C THR A 157 -6.01 -1.47 -14.44
N MET A 158 -4.88 -0.77 -14.62
CA MET A 158 -4.43 0.28 -13.71
C MET A 158 -4.35 1.63 -14.43
N GLY A 159 -4.26 2.70 -13.66
CA GLY A 159 -4.03 4.05 -14.16
C GLY A 159 -4.91 5.08 -13.46
N THR A 160 -4.75 6.34 -13.85
CA THR A 160 -5.43 7.48 -13.24
C THR A 160 -6.94 7.37 -13.33
N LEU A 161 -7.49 6.91 -14.47
CA LEU A 161 -8.93 6.72 -14.61
C LEU A 161 -9.48 5.68 -13.62
N ILE A 162 -8.76 4.59 -13.39
CA ILE A 162 -9.17 3.54 -12.45
C ILE A 162 -9.05 4.03 -11.02
N PHE A 163 -8.02 4.79 -10.68
CA PHE A 163 -7.90 5.46 -9.39
C PHE A 163 -9.06 6.43 -9.12
N LEU A 164 -9.43 7.26 -10.10
CA LEU A 164 -10.57 8.16 -10.00
C LEU A 164 -11.89 7.39 -9.86
N LEU A 165 -12.03 6.25 -10.56
CA LEU A 165 -13.16 5.34 -10.40
C LEU A 165 -13.23 4.76 -8.98
N SER A 166 -12.11 4.33 -8.39
CA SER A 166 -12.04 3.93 -6.98
C SER A 166 -12.52 5.03 -6.04
N GLY A 167 -12.12 6.27 -6.31
CA GLY A 167 -12.60 7.46 -5.61
C GLY A 167 -14.12 7.63 -5.74
N ALA A 168 -14.65 7.57 -6.97
CA ALA A 168 -16.08 7.69 -7.22
C ALA A 168 -16.91 6.59 -6.52
N VAL A 169 -16.45 5.34 -6.59
CA VAL A 169 -17.12 4.20 -5.92
C VAL A 169 -17.09 4.38 -4.40
N SER A 170 -15.94 4.78 -3.81
CA SER A 170 -15.86 5.03 -2.38
C SER A 170 -16.79 6.17 -1.93
N LEU A 171 -16.91 7.24 -2.72
CA LEU A 171 -17.84 8.35 -2.50
C LEU A 171 -19.30 7.89 -2.59
N ALA A 172 -19.65 7.04 -3.55
CA ALA A 172 -20.99 6.49 -3.67
C ALA A 172 -21.37 5.64 -2.44
N VAL A 173 -20.47 4.74 -2.01
CA VAL A 173 -20.69 3.86 -0.86
C VAL A 173 -20.80 4.64 0.45
N ILE A 174 -19.92 5.62 0.70
CA ILE A 174 -20.02 6.44 1.92
C ILE A 174 -21.26 7.33 1.90
N SER A 175 -21.64 7.88 0.75
CA SER A 175 -22.86 8.69 0.61
C SER A 175 -24.10 7.86 0.89
N PHE A 176 -24.12 6.61 0.43
CA PHE A 176 -25.18 5.66 0.75
C PHE A 176 -25.26 5.35 2.25
N LEU A 177 -24.13 5.09 2.91
CA LEU A 177 -24.10 4.91 4.37
C LEU A 177 -24.62 6.15 5.11
N VAL A 178 -24.17 7.34 4.74
CA VAL A 178 -24.63 8.61 5.35
C VAL A 178 -26.12 8.84 5.10
N TYR A 179 -26.62 8.48 3.92
CA TYR A 179 -28.05 8.51 3.60
C TYR A 179 -28.85 7.55 4.51
N LEU A 180 -28.41 6.30 4.67
CA LEU A 180 -29.05 5.35 5.60
C LEU A 180 -29.04 5.90 7.03
N LEU A 181 -27.91 6.44 7.48
CA LEU A 181 -27.83 7.08 8.79
C LEU A 181 -28.77 8.28 8.88
N ARG A 182 -28.97 9.08 7.83
CA ARG A 182 -29.92 10.20 7.83
C ARG A 182 -31.36 9.73 8.01
N LEU A 183 -31.75 8.60 7.41
CA LEU A 183 -33.08 8.00 7.61
C LEU A 183 -33.27 7.51 9.05
N ILE A 184 -32.21 6.98 9.65
CA ILE A 184 -32.26 6.35 10.97
C ILE A 184 -32.08 7.36 12.11
N ILE A 185 -31.17 8.32 11.99
CA ILE A 185 -30.82 9.31 13.04
C ILE A 185 -30.70 10.73 12.43
N PRO A 186 -31.80 11.30 11.93
CA PRO A 186 -31.79 12.57 11.18
C PRO A 186 -31.15 13.71 11.97
N ASP A 187 -31.46 13.87 13.27
CA ASP A 187 -30.97 14.98 14.09
C ASP A 187 -29.46 14.93 14.34
N ASN A 188 -28.91 13.73 14.51
CA ASN A 188 -27.47 13.54 14.73
C ASN A 188 -26.69 13.80 13.45
N VAL A 189 -27.20 13.31 12.31
CA VAL A 189 -26.59 13.55 11.00
C VAL A 189 -26.67 15.02 10.61
N HIS A 190 -27.82 15.68 10.84
CA HIS A 190 -28.00 17.09 10.51
C HIS A 190 -27.01 17.98 11.29
N ARG A 191 -26.86 17.75 12.59
CA ARG A 191 -25.87 18.46 13.42
C ARG A 191 -24.43 18.21 12.97
N ALA A 192 -24.11 16.98 12.56
CA ALA A 192 -22.77 16.59 12.12
C ALA A 192 -22.48 16.85 10.64
N TRP A 193 -23.47 17.25 9.83
CA TRP A 193 -23.40 17.27 8.36
C TRP A 193 -22.18 18.00 7.82
N LYS A 194 -21.96 19.24 8.28
CA LYS A 194 -20.82 20.06 7.87
C LYS A 194 -19.49 19.39 8.23
N HIS A 195 -19.40 18.76 9.41
CA HIS A 195 -18.18 18.07 9.85
C HIS A 195 -17.93 16.77 9.08
N ILE A 196 -18.99 16.01 8.79
CA ILE A 196 -18.92 14.78 7.96
C ILE A 196 -18.35 15.13 6.58
N TRP A 197 -18.96 16.08 5.88
CA TRP A 197 -18.54 16.41 4.52
C TRP A 197 -17.20 17.13 4.45
N ARG A 198 -16.83 17.93 5.46
CA ARG A 198 -15.46 18.47 5.57
C ARG A 198 -14.43 17.37 5.81
N GLY A 199 -14.76 16.35 6.61
CA GLY A 199 -13.90 15.19 6.84
C GLY A 199 -13.72 14.35 5.57
N ILE A 200 -14.82 13.99 4.90
CA ILE A 200 -14.79 13.26 3.62
C ILE A 200 -14.03 14.05 2.55
N GLY A 201 -14.36 15.34 2.37
CA GLY A 201 -13.71 16.21 1.39
C GLY A 201 -12.22 16.39 1.67
N GLY A 202 -11.84 16.58 2.93
CA GLY A 202 -10.43 16.68 3.34
C GLY A 202 -9.66 15.38 3.10
N ALA A 203 -10.22 14.23 3.48
CA ALA A 203 -9.62 12.93 3.22
C ALA A 203 -9.48 12.64 1.71
N TYR A 204 -10.52 12.96 0.92
CA TYR A 204 -10.49 12.80 -0.53
C TYR A 204 -9.40 13.67 -1.15
N LEU A 205 -9.31 14.94 -0.77
CA LEU A 205 -8.29 15.86 -1.23
C LEU A 205 -6.88 15.35 -0.90
N VAL A 206 -6.63 14.93 0.34
CA VAL A 206 -5.33 14.41 0.77
C VAL A 206 -4.92 13.18 -0.03
N ILE A 207 -5.81 12.20 -0.19
CA ILE A 207 -5.50 10.97 -0.94
C ILE A 207 -5.23 11.30 -2.42
N ASN A 208 -6.01 12.20 -3.04
CA ASN A 208 -5.77 12.63 -4.41
C ASN A 208 -4.43 13.37 -4.54
N LEU A 209 -4.10 14.27 -3.60
CA LEU A 209 -2.83 14.99 -3.60
C LEU A 209 -1.66 14.02 -3.51
N LEU A 210 -1.74 13.02 -2.62
CA LEU A 210 -0.71 11.97 -2.50
C LEU A 210 -0.60 11.13 -3.78
N TYR A 211 -1.72 10.83 -4.45
CA TYR A 211 -1.70 10.11 -5.73
C TYR A 211 -0.99 10.90 -6.83
N PHE A 212 -1.40 12.15 -7.07
CA PHE A 212 -0.82 12.99 -8.13
C PHE A 212 0.62 13.44 -7.82
N ALA A 213 1.00 13.47 -6.54
CA ALA A 213 2.39 13.65 -6.11
C ALA A 213 3.25 12.38 -6.28
N ASN A 214 2.71 11.28 -6.84
CA ASN A 214 3.36 9.97 -6.94
C ASN A 214 3.79 9.36 -5.59
N MET A 215 3.14 9.78 -4.50
CA MET A 215 3.39 9.27 -3.14
C MET A 215 2.49 8.08 -2.77
N ILE A 216 1.57 7.69 -3.66
CA ILE A 216 0.83 6.44 -3.59
C ILE A 216 1.43 5.50 -4.64
N PRO A 217 1.98 4.34 -4.24
CA PRO A 217 2.59 3.42 -5.17
C PRO A 217 1.53 2.86 -6.13
N PRO A 218 1.93 2.49 -7.35
CA PRO A 218 1.05 1.88 -8.35
C PRO A 218 0.70 0.45 -7.95
N ILE A 219 -0.24 0.33 -7.03
CA ILE A 219 -0.82 -0.93 -6.62
C ILE A 219 -1.74 -1.46 -7.72
N PRO A 220 -1.87 -2.80 -7.85
CA PRO A 220 -1.22 -3.88 -7.08
C PRO A 220 0.16 -4.38 -7.55
N LEU A 221 0.97 -3.56 -8.24
CA LEU A 221 2.33 -3.97 -8.61
C LEU A 221 3.27 -3.93 -7.41
N ALA A 222 4.21 -4.87 -7.36
CA ALA A 222 5.27 -4.88 -6.36
C ALA A 222 6.58 -5.34 -7.01
N LEU A 223 7.66 -4.59 -6.81
CA LEU A 223 9.00 -5.06 -7.19
C LEU A 223 9.42 -6.17 -6.21
N LYS A 224 9.64 -7.38 -6.73
CA LYS A 224 10.11 -8.53 -5.94
C LYS A 224 11.61 -8.51 -5.77
N ASP A 225 12.31 -8.14 -6.83
CA ASP A 225 13.75 -8.10 -6.88
C ASP A 225 14.18 -7.19 -8.04
N ALA A 226 15.34 -6.55 -7.92
CA ALA A 226 15.92 -5.72 -8.97
C ALA A 226 17.40 -5.51 -8.76
N GLY A 227 18.14 -5.37 -9.85
CA GLY A 227 19.57 -5.17 -9.78
C GLY A 227 20.18 -4.67 -11.09
N ILE A 228 21.39 -4.16 -10.97
CA ILE A 228 22.24 -3.74 -12.08
C ILE A 228 23.36 -4.76 -12.19
N TYR A 229 23.59 -5.25 -13.42
CA TYR A 229 24.44 -6.40 -13.71
C TYR A 229 25.25 -6.18 -15.00
N HIS A 230 26.28 -6.98 -15.19
CA HIS A 230 27.13 -7.02 -16.40
C HIS A 230 26.53 -7.85 -17.52
N GLY A 231 25.55 -8.68 -17.21
CA GLY A 231 24.89 -9.54 -18.17
C GLY A 231 23.66 -10.20 -17.59
N VAL A 232 22.69 -10.47 -18.45
CA VAL A 232 21.48 -11.22 -18.12
C VAL A 232 21.25 -12.24 -19.21
N THR A 233 21.24 -13.52 -18.83
CA THR A 233 20.97 -14.62 -19.74
C THR A 233 19.73 -15.37 -19.28
N ARG A 234 18.83 -15.69 -20.20
CA ARG A 234 17.69 -16.55 -19.91
C ARG A 234 18.09 -17.99 -20.17
N THR A 235 17.96 -18.86 -19.17
CA THR A 235 18.26 -20.28 -19.28
C THR A 235 17.15 -21.02 -20.04
N THR A 236 17.46 -22.23 -20.50
CA THR A 236 16.49 -23.13 -21.16
C THR A 236 15.28 -23.47 -20.29
N ASP A 237 15.47 -23.50 -18.97
CA ASP A 237 14.43 -23.82 -17.99
C ASP A 237 13.55 -22.60 -17.65
N GLY A 238 13.84 -21.45 -18.26
CA GLY A 238 13.10 -20.21 -18.09
C GLY A 238 13.45 -19.42 -16.81
N THR A 239 14.52 -19.81 -16.11
CA THR A 239 15.15 -18.99 -15.06
C THR A 239 16.07 -17.95 -15.67
N TYR A 240 16.50 -16.97 -14.87
CA TYR A 240 17.46 -15.96 -15.32
C TYR A 240 18.77 -16.15 -14.57
N GLU A 241 19.88 -16.08 -15.30
CA GLU A 241 21.22 -15.96 -14.74
C GLU A 241 21.71 -14.53 -14.95
N VAL A 242 22.22 -13.93 -13.90
CA VAL A 242 22.82 -12.60 -13.93
C VAL A 242 24.33 -12.72 -13.72
N LEU A 243 25.09 -11.88 -14.41
CA LEU A 243 26.53 -11.72 -14.19
C LEU A 243 26.76 -10.54 -13.25
N ASP A 244 27.21 -10.82 -12.03
CA ASP A 244 27.44 -9.82 -10.99
C ASP A 244 28.90 -9.79 -10.53
N GLU A 245 29.32 -8.66 -9.98
CA GLU A 245 30.60 -8.47 -9.32
C GLU A 245 30.58 -9.07 -7.92
N LYS A 246 31.70 -9.63 -7.45
CA LYS A 246 31.84 -9.99 -6.04
C LYS A 246 31.85 -8.72 -5.19
N ARG A 247 30.80 -8.51 -4.39
CA ARG A 247 30.64 -7.33 -3.55
C ARG A 247 31.08 -7.60 -2.11
N SER A 248 31.68 -6.60 -1.48
CA SER A 248 31.93 -6.64 -0.05
C SER A 248 30.63 -6.38 0.76
N LEU A 249 30.54 -6.91 1.98
CA LEU A 249 29.38 -6.67 2.86
C LEU A 249 29.12 -5.18 3.14
N VAL A 250 30.16 -4.34 3.05
CA VAL A 250 30.08 -2.89 3.26
C VAL A 250 29.40 -2.19 2.07
N GLU A 251 29.56 -2.71 0.85
CA GLU A 251 28.94 -2.15 -0.35
C GLU A 251 27.43 -2.43 -0.43
N LEU A 252 26.95 -3.52 0.19
CA LEU A 252 25.51 -3.80 0.31
C LEU A 252 24.75 -2.74 1.11
N ILE A 253 25.44 -1.97 1.97
CA ILE A 253 24.82 -0.96 2.83
C ILE A 253 24.82 0.43 2.15
N LYS A 254 25.57 0.60 1.04
CA LYS A 254 25.66 1.89 0.37
C LYS A 254 24.36 2.22 -0.38
N PRO A 255 23.92 3.50 -0.37
CA PRO A 255 22.72 3.93 -1.09
C PRO A 255 22.86 3.87 -2.62
N TYR A 256 24.09 3.83 -3.13
CA TYR A 256 24.43 3.66 -4.54
C TYR A 256 25.44 2.51 -4.66
N HIS A 257 25.09 1.51 -5.46
CA HIS A 257 26.00 0.43 -5.82
C HIS A 257 26.97 0.91 -6.90
N THR A 258 28.26 0.64 -6.77
CA THR A 258 29.21 1.00 -7.84
C THR A 258 29.34 -0.20 -8.77
N ILE A 259 29.27 0.05 -10.08
CA ILE A 259 29.51 -0.94 -11.12
C ILE A 259 30.75 -0.52 -11.91
N HIS A 260 31.69 -1.44 -12.07
CA HIS A 260 32.97 -1.21 -12.73
C HIS A 260 32.89 -1.69 -14.17
N VAL A 261 32.87 -0.76 -15.12
CA VAL A 261 32.54 -1.03 -16.53
C VAL A 261 33.71 -0.68 -17.42
N VAL A 262 34.11 -1.56 -18.34
CA VAL A 262 35.07 -1.18 -19.38
C VAL A 262 34.35 -0.34 -20.44
N PRO A 263 34.91 0.77 -20.93
CA PRO A 263 34.24 1.62 -21.91
C PRO A 263 33.71 0.84 -23.12
N GLY A 264 32.40 0.93 -23.36
CA GLY A 264 31.70 0.23 -24.45
C GLY A 264 30.97 -1.05 -24.02
N GLU A 265 31.27 -1.61 -22.85
CA GLU A 265 30.54 -2.76 -22.33
C GLU A 265 29.07 -2.41 -21.99
N PRO A 266 28.14 -3.36 -22.19
CA PRO A 266 26.74 -3.18 -21.83
C PRO A 266 26.52 -3.32 -20.31
N VAL A 267 25.67 -2.47 -19.76
CA VAL A 267 25.13 -2.60 -18.40
C VAL A 267 23.66 -2.97 -18.48
N TYR A 268 23.26 -3.97 -17.71
CA TYR A 268 21.92 -4.53 -17.68
C TYR A 268 21.20 -4.09 -16.41
N ALA A 269 19.98 -3.59 -16.56
CA ALA A 269 19.03 -3.44 -15.46
C ALA A 269 18.01 -4.56 -15.54
N TRP A 270 17.94 -5.36 -14.49
CA TRP A 270 17.00 -6.47 -14.35
C TRP A 270 16.00 -6.15 -13.24
N SER A 271 14.73 -6.52 -13.47
CA SER A 271 13.68 -6.40 -12.46
C SER A 271 12.71 -7.58 -12.53
N ALA A 272 12.23 -7.99 -11.36
CA ALA A 272 11.13 -8.91 -11.18
C ALA A 272 9.94 -8.15 -10.61
N VAL A 273 8.89 -7.94 -11.40
CA VAL A 273 7.69 -7.20 -10.98
C VAL A 273 6.54 -8.16 -10.81
N PHE A 274 6.04 -8.29 -9.58
CA PHE A 274 4.81 -9.01 -9.29
C PHE A 274 3.60 -8.22 -9.80
N ALA A 275 2.70 -8.94 -10.48
CA ALA A 275 1.39 -8.47 -10.87
C ALA A 275 0.35 -9.56 -10.53
N PRO A 276 -0.85 -9.18 -10.07
CA PRO A 276 -1.96 -10.11 -9.83
C PRO A 276 -2.35 -10.98 -11.02
N THR A 277 -2.87 -12.16 -10.72
CA THR A 277 -3.14 -13.29 -11.64
C THR A 277 -3.89 -12.93 -12.93
N LYS A 278 -4.69 -11.85 -12.93
CA LYS A 278 -5.53 -11.44 -14.07
C LYS A 278 -5.18 -10.07 -14.62
N LEU A 279 -4.09 -9.46 -14.17
CA LEU A 279 -3.68 -8.13 -14.58
C LEU A 279 -2.60 -8.21 -15.67
N SER A 280 -2.85 -7.52 -16.77
CA SER A 280 -1.87 -7.31 -17.84
C SER A 280 -1.57 -5.83 -17.92
N THR A 281 -0.30 -5.47 -17.76
CA THR A 281 0.14 -4.08 -17.86
C THR A 281 1.54 -4.02 -18.45
N THR A 282 1.92 -2.85 -18.94
CA THR A 282 3.28 -2.59 -19.42
C THR A 282 4.03 -1.86 -18.33
N VAL A 283 5.27 -2.27 -18.07
CA VAL A 283 6.18 -1.56 -17.17
C VAL A 283 7.36 -1.08 -18.01
N LEU A 284 7.95 0.05 -17.64
CA LEU A 284 9.06 0.64 -18.37
C LEU A 284 10.29 0.73 -17.46
N HIS A 285 11.46 0.40 -18.02
CA HIS A 285 12.73 0.84 -17.46
C HIS A 285 13.07 2.22 -17.99
N ARG A 286 13.08 3.22 -17.09
CA ARG A 286 13.47 4.59 -17.39
C ARG A 286 14.91 4.83 -16.90
N TRP A 287 15.84 4.84 -17.84
CA TRP A 287 17.26 5.10 -17.59
C TRP A 287 17.48 6.60 -17.44
N GLN A 288 18.19 6.98 -16.37
CA GLN A 288 18.52 8.37 -16.09
C GLN A 288 19.95 8.49 -15.57
N TYR A 289 20.66 9.51 -16.05
CA TYR A 289 21.93 9.93 -15.45
C TYR A 289 21.70 11.21 -14.65
N PHE A 290 22.58 11.45 -13.69
CA PHE A 290 22.58 12.69 -12.93
C PHE A 290 23.46 13.73 -13.63
N ASP A 291 22.86 14.84 -14.03
CA ASP A 291 23.57 16.00 -14.59
C ASP A 291 23.99 16.90 -13.41
N GLU A 292 25.28 16.87 -13.06
CA GLU A 292 25.83 17.63 -11.93
C GLU A 292 25.76 19.14 -12.16
N GLN A 293 25.73 19.62 -13.40
CA GLN A 293 25.64 21.05 -13.70
C GLN A 293 24.23 21.58 -13.47
N LYS A 294 23.21 20.76 -13.71
CA LYS A 294 21.80 21.11 -13.55
C LYS A 294 21.19 20.62 -12.24
N ASP A 295 21.96 19.93 -11.41
CA ASP A 295 21.51 19.27 -10.18
C ASP A 295 20.22 18.44 -10.40
N SER A 296 20.13 17.74 -11.54
CA SER A 296 18.89 17.08 -11.94
C SER A 296 19.10 15.77 -12.68
N TRP A 297 18.10 14.88 -12.59
CA TRP A 297 18.11 13.59 -13.28
C TRP A 297 17.57 13.71 -14.70
N VAL A 298 18.41 13.40 -15.69
CA VAL A 298 18.06 13.50 -17.11
C VAL A 298 17.75 12.11 -17.66
N THR A 299 16.54 11.94 -18.22
CA THR A 299 16.14 10.70 -18.86
C THR A 299 16.84 10.52 -20.20
N THR A 300 17.45 9.35 -20.41
CA THR A 300 18.10 8.98 -21.68
C THR A 300 17.28 8.01 -22.50
N THR A 301 16.67 7.01 -21.87
CA THR A 301 15.95 5.95 -22.60
C THR A 301 14.80 5.40 -21.76
N GLN A 302 13.69 5.06 -22.42
CA GLN A 302 12.56 4.35 -21.82
C GLN A 302 12.31 3.06 -22.61
N ILE A 303 12.40 1.93 -21.93
CA ILE A 303 12.28 0.60 -22.57
C ILE A 303 11.06 -0.11 -21.95
N PRO A 304 9.95 -0.26 -22.69
CA PRO A 304 8.76 -0.95 -22.21
C PRO A 304 8.92 -2.48 -22.28
N PHE A 305 8.35 -3.17 -21.30
CA PHE A 305 8.16 -4.62 -21.32
C PHE A 305 6.80 -4.99 -20.71
N SER A 306 6.17 -6.03 -21.25
CA SER A 306 4.84 -6.45 -20.83
C SER A 306 4.92 -7.35 -19.60
N VAL A 307 4.16 -7.00 -18.56
CA VAL A 307 4.00 -7.76 -17.33
C VAL A 307 2.61 -8.41 -17.35
N SER A 308 2.59 -9.74 -17.44
CA SER A 308 1.37 -10.55 -17.25
C SER A 308 1.44 -11.22 -15.88
N GLY A 309 0.43 -11.01 -15.05
CA GLY A 309 0.39 -11.62 -13.73
C GLY A 309 0.13 -13.12 -13.71
N GLY A 310 0.21 -13.70 -12.52
CA GLY A 310 -0.05 -15.13 -12.27
C GLY A 310 1.18 -15.97 -11.95
N ARG A 311 2.35 -15.33 -11.85
CA ARG A 311 3.60 -15.96 -11.34
C ARG A 311 4.02 -15.30 -10.03
N ASP A 312 4.20 -16.12 -9.00
CA ASP A 312 4.51 -15.69 -7.63
C ASP A 312 5.81 -14.87 -7.51
N GLY A 313 6.83 -15.27 -8.29
CA GLY A 313 8.11 -14.57 -8.40
C GLY A 313 8.07 -13.30 -9.26
N GLY A 314 6.91 -12.93 -9.79
CA GLY A 314 6.75 -11.79 -10.71
C GLY A 314 7.21 -12.07 -12.13
N TYR A 315 6.91 -11.13 -13.01
CA TYR A 315 7.40 -11.10 -14.37
C TYR A 315 8.81 -10.49 -14.40
N ARG A 316 9.76 -11.26 -14.92
CA ARG A 316 11.16 -10.85 -15.02
C ARG A 316 11.39 -10.17 -16.36
N GLY A 317 11.90 -8.95 -16.32
CA GLY A 317 12.29 -8.18 -17.48
C GLY A 317 13.69 -7.63 -17.28
N TYR A 318 14.41 -7.44 -18.38
CA TYR A 318 15.65 -6.69 -18.36
C TYR A 318 15.73 -5.74 -19.53
N SER A 319 16.54 -4.70 -19.36
CA SER A 319 16.95 -3.81 -20.43
C SER A 319 18.44 -3.57 -20.29
N TYR A 320 19.12 -3.23 -21.36
CA TYR A 320 20.53 -2.87 -21.29
C TYR A 320 20.79 -1.56 -21.99
N LYS A 321 21.92 -0.94 -21.63
CA LYS A 321 22.45 0.23 -22.30
C LYS A 321 23.96 0.04 -22.47
N THR A 322 24.48 0.45 -23.62
CA THR A 322 25.92 0.52 -23.89
C THR A 322 26.40 1.95 -23.71
N ALA A 323 27.70 2.11 -23.46
CA ALA A 323 28.35 3.42 -23.34
C ALA A 323 27.72 4.35 -22.29
N LEU A 324 27.49 3.84 -21.07
CA LEU A 324 27.07 4.68 -19.94
C LEU A 324 28.23 5.55 -19.49
N THR A 325 28.04 6.86 -19.41
CA THR A 325 29.05 7.78 -18.88
C THR A 325 29.36 7.50 -17.41
N GLN A 326 30.60 7.80 -17.00
CA GLN A 326 30.98 7.76 -15.59
C GLN A 326 30.10 8.69 -14.74
N GLY A 327 29.76 8.28 -13.53
CA GLY A 327 28.96 9.08 -12.58
C GLY A 327 27.71 8.36 -12.08
N LYS A 328 26.77 9.13 -11.51
CA LYS A 328 25.56 8.59 -10.87
C LYS A 328 24.47 8.30 -11.90
N TRP A 329 23.89 7.11 -11.80
CA TRP A 329 22.81 6.63 -12.62
C TRP A 329 21.67 6.07 -11.76
N ARG A 330 20.48 6.05 -12.36
CA ARG A 330 19.35 5.31 -11.81
C ARG A 330 18.48 4.74 -12.93
N VAL A 331 17.84 3.62 -12.62
CA VAL A 331 16.79 3.04 -13.46
C VAL A 331 15.51 2.97 -12.63
N ASP A 332 14.50 3.71 -13.08
CA ASP A 332 13.18 3.68 -12.48
C ASP A 332 12.32 2.65 -13.23
N VAL A 333 11.77 1.70 -12.48
CA VAL A 333 10.74 0.76 -12.94
C VAL A 333 9.41 1.50 -12.80
N VAL A 334 8.83 1.95 -13.91
CA VAL A 334 7.66 2.84 -13.90
C VAL A 334 6.48 2.24 -14.65
N THR A 335 5.28 2.59 -14.22
CA THR A 335 4.06 2.33 -15.00
C THR A 335 3.94 3.29 -16.18
N PRO A 336 3.05 3.04 -17.15
CA PRO A 336 2.81 3.96 -18.27
C PRO A 336 2.26 5.31 -17.80
N GLY A 337 1.57 5.32 -16.65
CA GLY A 337 1.10 6.55 -15.99
C GLY A 337 2.19 7.33 -15.25
N GLY A 338 3.45 6.88 -15.28
CA GLY A 338 4.60 7.57 -14.68
C GLY A 338 4.85 7.27 -13.21
N GLN A 339 4.03 6.44 -12.57
CA GLN A 339 4.21 6.06 -11.17
C GLN A 339 5.38 5.07 -11.03
N VAL A 340 6.23 5.28 -10.02
CA VAL A 340 7.42 4.45 -9.76
C VAL A 340 7.02 3.22 -8.95
N VAL A 341 7.30 2.02 -9.50
CA VAL A 341 7.17 0.71 -8.84
C VAL A 341 8.43 0.40 -8.03
N GLY A 342 9.59 0.80 -8.53
CA GLY A 342 10.87 0.62 -7.86
C GLY A 342 11.99 1.39 -8.55
N ARG A 343 13.12 1.55 -7.86
CA ARG A 343 14.27 2.32 -8.35
C ARG A 343 15.57 1.62 -8.01
N MET A 344 16.40 1.43 -9.03
CA MET A 344 17.78 0.97 -8.90
C MET A 344 18.71 2.18 -8.96
N LYS A 345 19.54 2.39 -7.95
CA LYS A 345 20.53 3.47 -7.90
C LYS A 345 21.94 2.89 -7.95
N PHE A 346 22.76 3.42 -8.86
CA PHE A 346 24.11 2.94 -9.05
C PHE A 346 25.05 4.04 -9.54
N THR A 347 26.35 3.80 -9.45
CA THR A 347 27.40 4.67 -9.95
C THR A 347 28.22 3.88 -10.95
N VAL A 348 28.39 4.42 -12.15
CA VAL A 348 29.27 3.84 -13.17
C VAL A 348 30.67 4.36 -12.92
N HIS A 349 31.63 3.45 -12.75
CA HIS A 349 33.04 3.74 -12.66
C HIS A 349 33.77 3.03 -13.80
N TYR A 350 34.53 3.76 -14.61
CA TYR A 350 35.28 3.13 -15.68
C TYR A 350 36.54 2.44 -15.14
N VAL A 351 36.83 1.27 -15.70
CA VAL A 351 38.02 0.48 -15.41
C VAL A 351 38.64 0.00 -16.71
N ASP A 352 39.96 -0.22 -16.70
CA ASP A 352 40.68 -0.70 -17.89
C ASP A 352 40.48 -2.20 -18.13
N THR A 353 40.19 -2.95 -17.06
CA THR A 353 40.01 -4.41 -17.09
C THR A 353 38.69 -4.78 -16.44
N SER A 354 37.91 -5.66 -17.08
CA SER A 354 36.63 -6.12 -16.54
C SER A 354 36.83 -6.80 -15.18
N PRO A 355 35.95 -6.55 -14.20
CA PRO A 355 36.06 -7.12 -12.86
C PRO A 355 35.83 -8.63 -12.87
N GLU A 356 36.18 -9.32 -11.77
CA GLU A 356 35.85 -10.74 -11.61
C GLU A 356 34.33 -10.91 -11.47
N LEU A 357 33.71 -11.52 -12.49
CA LEU A 357 32.27 -11.76 -12.55
C LEU A 357 31.93 -13.17 -12.11
N HIS A 358 30.80 -13.31 -11.44
CA HIS A 358 30.20 -14.60 -11.10
C HIS A 358 28.76 -14.67 -11.58
N ARG A 359 28.28 -15.90 -11.83
CA ARG A 359 26.90 -16.15 -12.21
C ARG A 359 26.05 -16.38 -10.97
N GLU A 360 24.91 -15.72 -10.91
CA GLU A 360 23.90 -15.88 -9.87
C GLU A 360 22.54 -16.16 -10.52
N ALA A 361 21.77 -17.10 -9.96
CA ALA A 361 20.42 -17.41 -10.42
C ALA A 361 19.36 -16.49 -9.78
N ARG A 362 18.37 -16.04 -10.57
CA ARG A 362 17.30 -15.10 -10.17
C ARG A 362 15.90 -15.52 -10.65
#